data_AF-A0A3R7T911-F1
#
_entry.id   AF-A0A3R7T911-F1
#
_cell.length_a   1.000
_cell.length_b   1.000
_cell.length_c   1.000
_cell.angle_alpha   90.00
_cell.angle_beta   90.00
_cell.angle_gamma   90.00
#
_symmetry.space_group_name_H-M   'P 1'
#
loop_
_entity.id
_entity.type
_entity.pdbx_description
1 polymer ?
#
loop_
_entity_poly.entity_id
_entity_poly.type
_entity_poly.pdbx_seq_one_letter_code
_entity_poly.pdbx_strand_id
1 'polypeptide(L)' 'MDKILNDLLVSKEKDTLVEYEKILNKSLDYMSSIENIDESKLDKIRQFVSRVIDEEIDYLVRNPEDYFELF' A
#
# COMPACT_ATOMS: atom_id res chain seq x y z
N MET A 1 -1.75 -23.43 8.44
CA MET A 1 -1.28 -23.36 7.04
C MET A 1 0.14 -23.94 6.97
N ASP A 2 0.61 -24.49 5.84
CA ASP A 2 2.04 -24.84 5.70
C ASP A 2 2.88 -23.57 5.77
N LYS A 3 3.99 -23.58 6.53
CA LYS A 3 4.85 -22.41 6.73
C LYS A 3 5.38 -21.87 5.40
N ILE A 4 5.75 -22.76 4.48
CA ILE A 4 6.27 -22.37 3.16
C ILE A 4 5.18 -21.65 2.36
N LEU A 5 3.94 -22.15 2.43
CA LEU A 5 2.81 -21.53 1.75
C LEU A 5 2.48 -20.16 2.33
N ASN A 6 2.51 -20.02 3.66
CA ASN A 6 2.23 -18.75 4.33
C ASN A 6 3.29 -17.69 3.99
N ASP A 7 4.57 -18.04 4.04
CA ASP A 7 5.67 -17.14 3.69
C ASP A 7 5.55 -16.65 2.23
N LEU A 8 5.11 -17.53 1.31
CA LEU A 8 4.91 -17.21 -0.10
C LEU A 8 3.70 -16.27 -0.31
N LEU A 9 2.60 -16.51 0.41
CA LEU A 9 1.41 -15.64 0.37
C LEU A 9 1.73 -14.24 0.93
N VAL A 10 2.39 -14.17 2.09
CA VAL A 10 2.83 -12.89 2.68
C VAL A 10 3.74 -12.13 1.71
N SER A 11 4.70 -12.79 1.08
CA SER A 11 5.58 -12.13 0.11
C SER A 11 4.81 -11.55 -1.07
N LYS A 12 3.89 -12.35 -1.64
CA LYS A 12 3.09 -11.91 -2.79
C LYS A 12 2.17 -10.74 -2.43
N GLU A 13 1.58 -10.77 -1.24
CA GLU A 13 0.66 -9.73 -0.78
C GLU A 13 1.41 -8.41 -0.52
N LYS A 14 2.61 -8.46 0.06
CA LYS A 14 3.48 -7.28 0.16
C LYS A 14 3.76 -6.65 -1.19
N ASP A 15 4.13 -7.46 -2.18
CA ASP A 15 4.40 -6.97 -3.54
C ASP A 15 3.15 -6.30 -4.13
N THR A 16 1.96 -6.84 -3.82
CA THR A 16 0.67 -6.28 -4.24
C THR A 16 0.39 -4.93 -3.60
N LEU A 17 0.59 -4.79 -2.28
CA LEU A 17 0.43 -3.53 -1.55
C LEU A 17 1.37 -2.44 -2.07
N VAL A 18 2.64 -2.79 -2.31
CA VAL A 18 3.64 -1.87 -2.90
C VAL A 18 3.24 -1.45 -4.31
N GLU A 19 2.65 -2.35 -5.10
CA GLU A 19 2.17 -2.01 -6.44
C GLU A 19 0.97 -1.05 -6.39
N TYR A 20 0.05 -1.22 -5.44
CA TYR A 20 -1.04 -0.26 -5.21
C TYR A 20 -0.51 1.12 -4.83
N GLU A 21 0.51 1.19 -3.98
CA GLU A 21 1.16 2.46 -3.64
C GLU A 21 1.71 3.18 -4.88
N LYS A 22 2.37 2.44 -5.80
CA LYS A 22 2.88 3.01 -7.05
C LYS A 22 1.75 3.54 -7.95
N ILE A 23 0.67 2.78 -8.09
CA ILE A 23 -0.49 3.19 -8.89
C ILE A 23 -1.10 4.47 -8.30
N LEU A 24 -1.30 4.53 -7.00
CA LEU A 24 -1.81 5.72 -6.31
C LEU A 24 -0.90 6.93 -6.50
N ASN A 25 0.42 6.75 -6.35
CA ASN A 25 1.40 7.80 -6.62
C ASN A 25 1.35 8.31 -8.05
N LYS A 26 1.19 7.42 -9.03
CA LYS A 26 1.01 7.79 -10.44
C LYS A 26 -0.30 8.54 -10.68
N SER A 27 -1.38 8.16 -10.00
CA SER A 27 -2.63 8.92 -10.02
C SER A 27 -2.44 10.35 -9.49
N LEU A 28 -1.65 10.52 -8.43
CA LEU A 28 -1.32 11.83 -7.88
C LEU A 28 -0.43 12.66 -8.83
N ASP A 29 0.46 12.02 -9.61
CA ASP A 29 1.21 12.69 -10.68
C ASP A 29 0.26 13.23 -11.77
N TYR A 30 -0.78 12.49 -12.12
CA TYR A 30 -1.79 13.02 -13.05
C TYR A 30 -2.57 14.18 -12.44
N MET A 31 -2.87 14.14 -11.14
CA MET A 31 -3.53 15.26 -10.46
C MET A 31 -2.66 16.51 -10.41
N SER A 32 -1.33 16.37 -10.33
CA SER A 32 -0.41 17.52 -10.36
C SER A 32 -0.41 18.26 -11.70
N SER A 33 -0.88 17.62 -12.78
CA SER A 33 -1.00 18.25 -14.09
C SER A 33 -2.25 19.13 -14.26
N ILE A 34 -3.18 19.10 -13.30
CA ILE A 34 -4.44 19.87 -13.34
C ILE A 34 -4.16 21.33 -12.92
N GLU A 35 -4.72 22.28 -13.66
CA GLU A 35 -4.56 23.72 -13.38
C GLU A 35 -5.13 24.09 -11.99
N ASN A 36 -4.40 24.94 -11.25
CA ASN A 36 -4.75 25.41 -9.89
C ASN A 36 -4.78 24.32 -8.81
N ILE A 37 -4.11 23.18 -9.00
CA ILE A 37 -3.97 22.21 -7.92
C ILE A 37 -3.03 22.71 -6.81
N ASP A 38 -3.33 22.34 -5.58
CA ASP A 38 -2.49 22.60 -4.41
C ASP A 38 -1.51 21.44 -4.22
N GLU A 39 -0.28 21.60 -4.72
CA GLU A 39 0.77 20.59 -4.63
C GLU A 39 1.07 20.18 -3.19
N SER A 40 0.94 21.10 -2.22
CA SER A 40 1.17 20.79 -0.80
C SER A 40 0.16 19.79 -0.24
N LYS A 41 -1.06 19.76 -0.78
CA LYS A 41 -2.06 18.74 -0.44
C LYS A 41 -1.74 17.41 -1.09
N LEU A 42 -1.25 17.41 -2.34
CA LEU A 42 -0.82 16.17 -3.01
C LEU A 42 0.31 15.51 -2.22
N ASP A 43 1.30 16.27 -1.76
CA ASP A 43 2.39 15.75 -0.93
C ASP A 43 1.90 15.14 0.39
N LYS A 44 0.93 15.79 1.05
CA LYS A 44 0.30 15.23 2.26
C LYS A 44 -0.46 13.93 1.97
N ILE A 45 -1.13 13.85 0.82
CA ILE A 45 -1.83 12.62 0.40
C ILE A 45 -0.80 11.51 0.13
N ARG A 46 0.33 11.81 -0.54
CA ARG A 46 1.41 10.82 -0.73
C ARG A 46 1.91 10.27 0.60
N GLN A 47 2.26 11.16 1.53
CA GLN A 47 2.72 10.75 2.86
C GLN A 47 1.68 9.93 3.62
N PHE A 48 0.40 10.28 3.49
CA PHE A 48 -0.68 9.51 4.10
C PHE A 48 -0.77 8.11 3.48
N VAL A 49 -0.78 7.99 2.14
CA VAL A 49 -0.85 6.70 1.44
C VAL A 49 0.33 5.82 1.79
N SER A 50 1.57 6.34 1.78
CA SER A 50 2.75 5.56 2.15
C SER A 50 2.66 5.03 3.58
N ARG A 51 2.20 5.85 4.54
CA ARG A 51 2.00 5.40 5.94
C ARG A 51 0.96 4.30 6.06
N VAL A 52 -0.16 4.42 5.35
CA VAL A 52 -1.20 3.38 5.34
C VAL A 52 -0.63 2.07 4.79
N ILE A 53 0.09 2.12 3.67
CA ILE A 53 0.70 0.93 3.07
C ILE A 53 1.74 0.30 4.00
N ASP A 54 2.58 1.10 4.66
CA ASP A 54 3.54 0.63 5.65
C ASP A 54 2.83 -0.06 6.83
N GLU A 55 1.75 0.54 7.36
CA GLU A 55 0.96 -0.03 8.45
C GLU A 55 0.29 -1.35 8.05
N GLU A 56 -0.27 -1.44 6.85
CA GLU A 56 -0.87 -2.67 6.31
C GLU A 56 0.17 -3.78 6.12
N ILE A 57 1.36 -3.46 5.58
CA ILE A 57 2.47 -4.42 5.46
C ILE A 57 2.92 -4.91 6.83
N ASP A 58 3.04 -4.00 7.81
CA ASP A 58 3.44 -4.36 9.17
C ASP A 58 2.40 -5.29 9.83
N TYR A 59 1.11 -5.00 9.62
CA TYR A 59 0.02 -5.84 10.11
C TYR A 59 0.04 -7.23 9.46
N LEU A 60 0.17 -7.32 8.13
CA LEU A 60 0.32 -8.57 7.38
C LEU A 60 1.47 -9.43 7.90
N VAL A 61 2.63 -8.84 8.19
CA VAL A 61 3.81 -9.58 8.68
C VAL A 61 3.59 -10.12 10.08
N ARG A 62 2.94 -9.34 10.94
CA ARG A 62 2.77 -9.69 12.35
C ARG A 62 1.60 -10.66 12.56
N ASN A 63 0.54 -10.54 11.77
CA ASN A 63 -0.70 -11.29 11.92
C ASN A 63 -1.18 -11.84 10.56
N PRO A 64 -0.38 -12.69 9.87
CA PRO A 64 -0.70 -13.13 8.52
C PRO A 64 -1.99 -13.93 8.43
N GLU A 65 -2.30 -14.76 9.44
CA GLU A 65 -3.54 -15.55 9.46
C GLU A 65 -4.77 -14.63 9.55
N ASP A 66 -4.76 -13.67 10.48
CA ASP A 66 -5.85 -12.69 10.63
C ASP A 66 -5.99 -11.79 9.40
N TYR A 67 -4.88 -11.40 8.77
CA TYR A 67 -4.89 -10.55 7.58
C TYR A 67 -5.66 -11.21 6.42
N PHE A 68 -5.43 -12.50 6.18
CA PHE A 68 -6.10 -13.22 5.09
C PHE A 68 -7.52 -13.68 5.45
N GLU A 69 -7.95 -13.63 6.71
CA GLU A 69 -9.34 -13.91 7.10
C GLU A 69 -10.28 -12.70 6.92
N LEU A 70 -9.72 -11.49 6.79
CA LEU A 70 -10.49 -10.26 6.57
C LEU A 70 -10.99 -10.09 5.12
N PHE A 71 -10.61 -10.98 4.21
CA PHE A 71 -10.92 -10.96 2.77
C PHE A 71 -11.48 -12.30 2.28
#